data_AF-A0A9W5PX96-F1
#
_entry.id   AF-A0A9W5PX96-F1
#
_cell.length_a   1.000
_cell.length_b   1.000
_cell.length_c   1.000
_cell.angle_alpha   90.00
_cell.angle_beta   90.00
_cell.angle_gamma   90.00
#
_symmetry.space_group_name_H-M   'P 1'
#
loop_
_entity.id
_entity.type
_entity.pdbx_description
1 polymer ?
#
loop_
_entity_poly.entity_id
_entity_poly.type
_entity_poly.pdbx_seq_one_letter_code
_entity_poly.pdbx_strand_id
1 'polypeptide(L)'
;MAIVLPHGVLFRGAAEGVIRKKLLEDGSIDAVIGMPANLFFGTSIPTTVIILKKNRTNRDVLFIDASNEFIKEKNQNKLSKENIDKIVETYKKREGVEKYAHVATFDEIKENDFNLNIPRYVDTFEEESLVDMATIGSTIQDIQKEKEKLESSLYEMISSLQFDEENAEWIKGALEVFNREK
;
A
#
# COMPACT_ATOMS: atom_id res chain seq x y z
N MET A 1 17.21 -20.83 8.83
CA MET A 1 16.97 -19.78 9.83
C MET A 1 15.89 -18.87 9.29
N ALA A 2 14.93 -18.46 10.12
CA ALA A 2 13.88 -17.51 9.73
C ALA A 2 14.05 -16.24 10.58
N ILE A 3 14.02 -15.07 9.95
CA ILE A 3 14.20 -13.79 10.63
C ILE A 3 13.06 -12.85 10.22
N VAL A 4 12.44 -12.20 11.21
CA VAL A 4 11.43 -11.15 10.98
C VAL A 4 12.13 -9.80 10.88
N LEU A 5 11.87 -9.05 9.82
CA LEU A 5 12.46 -7.75 9.55
C LEU A 5 11.43 -6.75 8.99
N PRO A 6 11.64 -5.44 9.11
CA PRO A 6 10.86 -4.45 8.36
C PRO A 6 11.12 -4.55 6.86
N HIS A 7 10.16 -4.17 6.01
CA HIS A 7 10.31 -4.24 4.55
C HIS A 7 11.51 -3.45 3.99
N GLY A 8 11.98 -2.41 4.68
CA GLY A 8 13.07 -1.57 4.19
C GLY A 8 14.36 -2.34 3.86
N VAL A 9 14.63 -3.45 4.56
CA VAL A 9 15.82 -4.29 4.28
C VAL A 9 15.82 -4.89 2.87
N LEU A 10 14.64 -4.99 2.24
CA LEU A 10 14.46 -5.58 0.91
C LEU A 10 14.93 -4.63 -0.21
N PHE A 11 14.94 -3.32 0.02
CA PHE A 11 15.15 -2.35 -1.06
C PHE A 11 16.06 -1.18 -0.71
N ARG A 12 16.29 -0.87 0.58
CA ARG A 12 17.18 0.24 0.97
C ARG A 12 18.59 -0.01 0.43
N GLY A 13 19.22 1.08 -0.02
CA GLY A 13 20.55 1.07 -0.62
C GLY A 13 21.67 1.15 0.42
N ALA A 14 22.80 1.77 0.02
CA ALA A 14 23.99 1.95 0.85
C ALA A 14 24.48 0.63 1.46
N ALA A 15 24.83 0.62 2.75
CA ALA A 15 25.36 -0.55 3.44
C ALA A 15 24.38 -1.75 3.41
N GLU A 16 23.07 -1.51 3.58
CA GLU A 16 22.07 -2.59 3.53
C GLU A 16 22.00 -3.23 2.13
N GLY A 17 22.08 -2.42 1.07
CA GLY A 17 22.12 -2.91 -0.30
C GLY A 17 23.35 -3.78 -0.60
N VAL A 18 24.53 -3.39 -0.09
CA VAL A 18 25.77 -4.18 -0.25
C VAL A 18 25.64 -5.53 0.46
N ILE A 19 25.12 -5.55 1.69
CA ILE A 19 24.91 -6.79 2.45
C ILE A 19 23.91 -7.69 1.73
N ARG A 20 22.77 -7.14 1.31
CA ARG A 20 21.72 -7.89 0.59
C ARG A 20 22.26 -8.52 -0.68
N LYS A 21 22.98 -7.75 -1.50
CA LYS A 21 23.62 -8.25 -2.72
C LYS A 21 24.56 -9.42 -2.40
N LYS A 22 25.41 -9.29 -1.39
CA LYS A 22 26.33 -10.36 -1.00
C LYS A 22 25.59 -11.64 -0.57
N LEU A 23 24.53 -11.51 0.23
CA LEU A 23 23.72 -12.65 0.65
C LEU A 23 23.02 -13.35 -0.53
N LEU A 24 22.61 -12.60 -1.55
CA LEU A 24 22.02 -13.14 -2.78
C LEU A 24 23.08 -13.85 -3.65
N GLU A 25 24.25 -13.23 -3.82
CA GLU A 25 25.37 -13.83 -4.57
C GLU A 25 25.83 -15.17 -3.96
N ASP A 26 25.82 -15.25 -2.62
CA ASP A 26 26.14 -16.45 -1.86
C ASP A 26 24.99 -17.48 -1.82
N GLY A 27 23.83 -17.17 -2.45
CA GLY A 27 22.64 -18.05 -2.44
C GLY A 27 22.01 -18.25 -1.07
N SER A 28 22.30 -17.36 -0.12
CA SER A 28 21.92 -17.51 1.29
C SER A 28 20.46 -17.19 1.55
N ILE A 29 19.85 -16.30 0.75
CA ILE A 29 18.41 -15.95 0.83
C ILE A 29 17.61 -16.99 0.05
N ASP A 30 16.78 -17.76 0.77
CA ASP A 30 15.97 -18.85 0.21
C ASP A 30 14.55 -18.40 -0.15
N ALA A 31 13.95 -17.58 0.72
CA ALA A 31 12.62 -17.02 0.51
C ALA A 31 12.45 -15.67 1.22
N VAL A 32 11.57 -14.85 0.66
CA VAL A 32 11.07 -13.58 1.22
C VAL A 32 9.56 -13.66 1.30
N ILE A 33 9.01 -13.61 2.50
CA ILE A 33 7.57 -13.73 2.75
C ILE A 33 7.07 -12.39 3.29
N GLY A 34 6.13 -11.75 2.60
CA GLY A 34 5.47 -10.53 3.04
C GLY A 34 4.35 -10.86 4.01
N MET A 35 4.42 -10.31 5.23
CA MET A 35 3.43 -10.56 6.26
C MET A 35 2.38 -9.44 6.30
N PRO A 36 1.16 -9.74 6.75
CA PRO A 36 0.12 -8.74 6.97
C PRO A 36 0.58 -7.55 7.84
N ALA A 37 0.01 -6.38 7.58
CA ALA A 37 0.10 -5.22 8.47
C ALA A 37 -0.58 -5.50 9.82
N ASN A 38 -0.33 -4.66 10.83
CA ASN A 38 -0.93 -4.76 12.17
C ASN A 38 -0.77 -6.12 12.88
N LEU A 39 0.21 -6.95 12.52
CA LEU A 39 0.43 -8.25 13.19
C LEU A 39 1.12 -8.15 14.54
N PHE A 40 2.00 -7.16 14.72
CA PHE A 40 2.84 -7.05 15.90
C PHE A 40 2.33 -5.96 16.85
N PHE A 41 2.46 -6.20 18.15
CA PHE A 41 2.19 -5.17 19.14
C PHE A 41 3.19 -4.00 18.99
N GLY A 42 2.69 -2.77 19.02
CA GLY A 42 3.52 -1.56 18.99
C GLY A 42 3.86 -1.01 17.60
N THR A 43 3.45 -1.67 16.50
CA THR A 43 3.58 -1.10 15.15
C THR A 43 2.49 -1.62 14.21
N SER A 44 1.99 -0.73 13.36
CA SER A 44 1.05 -1.07 12.29
C SER A 44 1.74 -1.50 10.99
N ILE A 45 3.06 -1.29 10.90
CA ILE A 45 3.82 -1.47 9.67
C ILE A 45 3.88 -2.96 9.30
N PRO A 46 3.64 -3.34 8.04
CA PRO A 46 3.85 -4.71 7.58
C PRO A 46 5.32 -5.11 7.73
N THR A 47 5.56 -6.40 7.93
CA THR A 47 6.90 -6.96 8.12
C THR A 47 7.14 -8.07 7.12
N THR A 48 8.39 -8.47 6.96
CA THR A 48 8.75 -9.62 6.13
C THR A 48 9.46 -10.68 6.96
N VAL A 49 9.25 -11.94 6.59
CA VAL A 49 10.05 -13.07 7.07
C VAL A 49 11.04 -13.45 5.97
N ILE A 50 12.33 -13.36 6.27
CA ILE A 50 13.39 -13.82 5.38
C ILE A 50 13.86 -15.19 5.86
N ILE A 51 13.85 -16.16 4.95
CA ILE A 51 14.39 -17.49 5.17
C ILE A 51 15.81 -17.54 4.65
N LEU A 52 16.76 -17.79 5.56
CA LEU A 52 18.17 -17.98 5.25
C LEU A 52 18.55 -19.46 5.33
N LYS A 53 19.24 -19.96 4.31
CA LYS A 53 19.67 -21.36 4.21
C LYS A 53 21.09 -21.44 3.65
N LYS A 54 21.92 -22.30 4.25
CA LYS A 54 23.33 -22.50 3.85
C LYS A 54 23.44 -23.66 2.86
N ASN A 55 24.56 -23.70 2.14
CA ASN A 55 24.96 -24.80 1.25
C ASN A 55 23.92 -25.11 0.17
N ARG A 56 23.30 -24.08 -0.38
CA ARG A 56 22.39 -24.23 -1.52
C ARG A 56 23.17 -24.26 -2.82
N THR A 57 22.69 -25.06 -3.77
CA THR A 57 23.22 -25.11 -5.13
C THR A 57 22.53 -24.08 -6.04
N ASN A 58 21.30 -23.68 -5.72
CA ASN A 58 20.56 -22.64 -6.42
C ASN A 58 20.62 -21.29 -5.68
N ARG A 59 20.40 -20.23 -6.45
CA ARG A 59 20.38 -18.83 -5.99
C ARG A 59 19.04 -18.15 -6.26
N ASP A 60 18.02 -18.95 -6.61
CA ASP A 60 16.64 -18.47 -6.72
C ASP A 60 16.11 -18.03 -5.35
N VAL A 61 15.14 -17.13 -5.38
CA VAL A 61 14.43 -16.66 -4.18
C VAL A 61 12.94 -16.85 -4.40
N LEU A 62 12.30 -17.56 -3.48
CA LEU A 62 10.85 -17.65 -3.47
C LEU A 62 10.26 -16.39 -2.80
N PHE A 63 9.44 -15.66 -3.54
CA PHE A 63 8.64 -14.57 -3.02
C PHE A 63 7.23 -15.08 -2.71
N ILE A 64 6.69 -14.74 -1.55
CA ILE A 64 5.31 -15.00 -1.18
C ILE A 64 4.72 -13.70 -0.64
N ASP A 65 3.62 -13.22 -1.23
CA ASP A 65 2.84 -12.12 -0.69
C ASP A 65 1.69 -12.65 0.16
N ALA A 66 1.93 -12.79 1.46
CA ALA A 66 0.92 -13.17 2.43
C ALA A 66 0.26 -11.95 3.09
N SER A 67 0.40 -10.73 2.54
CA SER A 67 -0.13 -9.51 3.15
C SER A 67 -1.65 -9.55 3.43
N ASN A 68 -2.40 -10.31 2.63
CA ASN A 68 -3.84 -10.52 2.78
C ASN A 68 -4.22 -11.76 3.62
N GLU A 69 -3.26 -12.51 4.13
CA GLU A 69 -3.48 -13.74 4.90
C GLU A 69 -3.70 -13.44 6.38
N PHE A 70 -4.83 -12.85 6.75
CA PHE A 70 -5.14 -12.57 8.15
C PHE A 70 -6.63 -12.56 8.46
N ILE A 71 -6.94 -12.77 9.75
CA ILE A 71 -8.21 -12.43 10.36
C ILE A 71 -8.08 -11.02 10.93
N LYS A 72 -8.96 -10.12 10.48
CA LYS A 72 -9.03 -8.76 11.01
C LYS A 72 -9.62 -8.77 12.41
N GLU A 73 -8.86 -8.28 13.39
CA GLU A 73 -9.39 -7.98 14.72
C GLU A 73 -9.26 -6.47 15.02
N LYS A 74 -9.75 -6.04 16.20
CA LYS A 74 -9.92 -4.62 16.52
C LYS A 74 -8.60 -3.85 16.57
N ASN A 75 -7.57 -4.43 17.17
CA ASN A 75 -6.31 -3.74 17.45
C ASN A 75 -5.11 -4.37 16.70
N GLN A 76 -5.20 -5.66 16.38
CA GLN A 76 -4.15 -6.41 15.69
C GLN A 76 -4.78 -7.41 14.74
N ASN A 77 -4.12 -7.63 13.61
CA ASN A 77 -4.46 -8.73 12.74
C ASN A 77 -3.93 -10.03 13.33
N LYS A 78 -4.61 -11.14 13.06
CA LYS A 78 -4.20 -12.47 13.55
C LYS A 78 -4.05 -13.43 12.38
N LEU A 79 -3.00 -14.23 12.38
CA LEU A 79 -2.88 -15.34 11.46
C LEU A 79 -3.74 -16.51 11.97
N SER A 80 -4.71 -16.94 11.16
CA SER A 80 -5.41 -18.19 11.42
C SER A 80 -4.49 -19.39 11.16
N LYS A 81 -4.88 -20.57 11.64
CA LYS A 81 -4.15 -21.80 11.31
C LYS A 81 -4.15 -22.07 9.80
N GLU A 82 -5.27 -21.79 9.13
CA GLU A 82 -5.42 -21.95 7.69
C GLU A 82 -4.50 -21.00 6.91
N ASN A 83 -4.38 -19.75 7.35
CA ASN A 83 -3.43 -18.78 6.76
C ASN A 83 -1.99 -19.28 6.89
N ILE A 84 -1.61 -19.76 8.08
CA ILE A 84 -0.26 -20.29 8.33
C ILE A 84 -0.01 -21.52 7.46
N ASP A 85 -0.94 -22.46 7.43
CA ASP A 85 -0.81 -23.70 6.67
C ASP A 85 -0.66 -23.39 5.18
N LYS A 86 -1.44 -22.45 4.61
CA LYS A 86 -1.29 -21.98 3.22
C LYS A 86 0.11 -21.44 2.94
N ILE A 87 0.60 -20.49 3.76
CA ILE A 87 1.94 -19.89 3.59
C ILE A 87 3.04 -20.97 3.64
N VAL A 88 2.96 -21.86 4.63
CA VAL A 88 3.93 -22.93 4.84
C VAL A 88 3.90 -23.95 3.71
N GLU A 89 2.70 -24.29 3.22
CA GLU A 89 2.54 -25.26 2.13
C GLU A 89 3.08 -24.69 0.81
N THR A 90 2.80 -23.42 0.50
CA THR A 90 3.38 -22.71 -0.65
C THR A 90 4.91 -22.67 -0.55
N TYR A 91 5.46 -22.35 0.62
CA TYR A 91 6.91 -22.39 0.84
C TYR A 91 7.50 -23.79 0.63
N LYS A 92 6.83 -24.84 1.13
CA LYS A 92 7.30 -26.24 0.99
C LYS A 92 7.27 -26.73 -0.44
N LYS A 93 6.21 -26.40 -1.19
CA LYS A 93 6.07 -26.76 -2.61
C LYS A 93 7.08 -25.99 -3.47
N ARG A 94 7.38 -24.75 -3.11
CA ARG A 94 8.30 -23.85 -3.84
C ARG A 94 7.85 -23.67 -5.28
N GLU A 95 6.55 -23.48 -5.48
CA GLU A 95 5.93 -23.28 -6.77
C GLU A 95 5.38 -21.85 -6.89
N GLY A 96 5.40 -21.32 -8.11
CA GLY A 96 4.72 -20.06 -8.41
C GLY A 96 3.21 -20.23 -8.27
N VAL A 97 2.55 -19.23 -7.71
CA VAL A 97 1.10 -19.15 -7.56
C VAL A 97 0.68 -17.77 -8.03
N GLU A 98 -0.23 -17.72 -9.00
CA GLU A 98 -0.73 -16.47 -9.56
C GLU A 98 -1.20 -15.51 -8.46
N LYS A 99 -0.74 -14.26 -8.53
CA LYS A 99 -0.98 -13.19 -7.53
C LYS A 99 -0.61 -13.52 -6.08
N TYR A 100 0.22 -14.53 -5.83
CA TYR A 100 0.55 -14.93 -4.46
C TYR A 100 2.01 -15.32 -4.26
N ALA A 101 2.63 -16.04 -5.19
CA ALA A 101 4.00 -16.48 -5.07
C ALA A 101 4.73 -16.54 -6.40
N HIS A 102 6.03 -16.24 -6.39
CA HIS A 102 6.88 -16.31 -7.57
C HIS A 102 8.28 -16.80 -7.20
N VAL A 103 8.85 -17.69 -8.01
CA VAL A 103 10.23 -18.16 -7.82
C VAL A 103 11.12 -17.37 -8.76
N ALA A 104 11.72 -16.30 -8.24
CA ALA A 104 12.56 -15.44 -9.05
C ALA A 104 13.95 -16.05 -9.24
N THR A 105 14.44 -15.99 -10.47
CA THR A 105 15.81 -16.41 -10.77
C THR A 105 16.82 -15.39 -10.28
N PHE A 106 18.09 -15.79 -10.12
CA PHE A 106 19.14 -14.84 -9.75
C PHE A 106 19.32 -13.74 -10.80
N ASP A 107 19.16 -14.08 -12.08
CA ASP A 107 19.29 -13.11 -13.18
C ASP A 107 18.14 -12.09 -13.17
N GLU A 108 16.91 -12.53 -12.94
CA GLU A 108 15.75 -11.65 -12.73
C GLU A 108 15.93 -10.71 -11.54
N ILE A 109 16.49 -11.21 -10.43
CA ILE A 109 16.80 -10.38 -9.25
C ILE A 109 17.89 -9.36 -9.57
N LYS A 110 18.87 -9.73 -10.39
CA LYS A 110 19.95 -8.85 -10.83
C LYS A 110 19.44 -7.75 -11.77
N GLU A 111 18.52 -8.07 -12.68
CA GLU A 111 17.82 -7.10 -13.53
C GLU A 111 17.00 -6.10 -12.69
N ASN A 112 16.49 -6.56 -11.54
CA ASN A 112 15.84 -5.71 -10.54
C ASN A 112 16.81 -5.02 -9.57
N ASP A 113 18.09 -4.86 -9.91
CA ASP A 113 19.12 -4.20 -9.09
C ASP A 113 19.26 -4.77 -7.66
N PHE A 114 19.07 -6.10 -7.51
CA PHE A 114 19.04 -6.79 -6.22
C PHE A 114 17.98 -6.23 -5.25
N ASN A 115 16.93 -5.61 -5.77
CA ASN A 115 15.77 -5.16 -5.02
C ASN A 115 14.82 -6.34 -4.79
N LEU A 116 14.57 -6.68 -3.53
CA LEU A 116 13.72 -7.80 -3.12
C LEU A 116 12.30 -7.33 -2.74
N ASN A 117 11.89 -6.14 -3.16
CA ASN A 117 10.53 -5.68 -2.89
C ASN A 117 9.51 -6.58 -3.58
N ILE A 118 8.61 -7.18 -2.79
CA ILE A 118 7.72 -8.26 -3.23
C ILE A 118 6.86 -7.89 -4.45
N PRO A 119 6.27 -6.68 -4.56
CA PRO A 119 5.47 -6.29 -5.72
C PRO A 119 6.23 -6.26 -7.06
N ARG A 120 7.56 -6.40 -7.06
CA ARG A 120 8.35 -6.55 -8.30
C ARG A 120 8.27 -7.96 -8.88
N TYR A 121 7.89 -8.93 -8.07
CA TYR A 121 7.93 -10.37 -8.39
C TYR A 121 6.55 -11.01 -8.31
N VAL A 122 5.69 -10.51 -7.41
CA VAL A 122 4.32 -10.98 -7.26
C VAL A 122 3.41 -9.81 -7.62
N ASP A 123 2.80 -9.88 -8.80
CA ASP A 123 1.79 -8.92 -9.21
C ASP A 123 0.46 -9.26 -8.54
N THR A 124 0.13 -8.50 -7.49
CA THR A 124 -1.13 -8.63 -6.76
C THR A 124 -2.20 -7.65 -7.24
N PHE A 125 -1.94 -6.94 -8.35
CA PHE A 125 -2.89 -5.98 -8.88
C PHE A 125 -4.20 -6.67 -9.28
N GLU A 126 -5.30 -6.17 -8.73
CA GLU A 126 -6.63 -6.48 -9.20
C GLU A 126 -7.01 -5.41 -10.22
N GLU A 127 -7.31 -5.84 -11.44
CA GLU A 127 -7.81 -4.94 -12.49
C GLU A 127 -9.14 -4.37 -12.00
N GLU A 128 -9.16 -3.09 -11.62
CA GLU A 128 -10.39 -2.44 -11.16
C GLU A 128 -11.46 -2.53 -12.25
N SER A 129 -12.67 -2.89 -11.85
CA SER A 129 -13.82 -2.92 -12.77
C SER A 129 -13.95 -1.56 -13.46
N LEU A 130 -14.15 -1.56 -14.78
CA LEU A 130 -14.38 -0.35 -15.56
C LEU A 130 -15.43 0.53 -14.88
N VAL A 131 -15.03 1.74 -14.50
CA VAL A 131 -15.91 2.67 -13.80
C VAL A 131 -17.00 3.12 -14.76
N ASP A 132 -18.25 3.11 -14.30
CA ASP A 132 -19.36 3.64 -15.08
C ASP A 132 -19.25 5.17 -15.20
N MET A 133 -18.80 5.61 -16.36
CA MET A 133 -18.65 7.03 -16.69
C MET A 133 -19.97 7.80 -16.62
N ALA A 134 -21.12 7.13 -16.82
CA ALA A 134 -22.43 7.77 -16.68
C ALA A 134 -22.72 8.12 -15.21
N THR A 135 -22.43 7.18 -14.30
CA THR A 135 -22.55 7.40 -12.86
C THR A 135 -21.63 8.54 -12.39
N ILE A 136 -20.37 8.59 -12.86
CA ILE A 136 -19.46 9.71 -12.57
C ILE A 136 -20.05 11.04 -13.06
N GLY A 137 -20.55 11.08 -14.30
CA GLY A 137 -21.15 12.28 -14.88
C GLY A 137 -22.35 12.80 -14.07
N SER A 138 -23.23 11.89 -13.62
CA SER A 138 -24.35 12.25 -12.75
C SER A 138 -23.89 12.77 -11.40
N THR A 139 -22.88 12.15 -10.80
CA THR A 139 -22.31 12.56 -9.51
C THR A 139 -21.69 13.96 -9.61
N ILE A 140 -20.97 14.26 -10.70
CA ILE A 140 -20.42 15.60 -10.96
C ILE A 140 -21.54 16.65 -11.04
N GLN A 141 -22.62 16.34 -11.77
CA GLN A 141 -23.76 17.25 -11.89
C GLN A 141 -24.43 17.51 -10.54
N ASP A 142 -24.60 16.47 -9.72
CA ASP A 142 -25.25 16.61 -8.43
C ASP A 142 -24.37 17.37 -7.44
N ILE A 143 -23.06 17.12 -7.42
CA ILE A 143 -22.09 17.91 -6.64
C ILE A 143 -22.14 19.38 -7.05
N GLN A 144 -22.23 19.68 -8.35
CA GLN A 144 -22.29 21.06 -8.84
C GLN A 144 -23.58 21.77 -8.39
N LYS A 145 -24.72 21.09 -8.44
CA LYS A 145 -26.00 21.65 -7.92
C LYS A 145 -25.93 21.86 -6.41
N GLU A 146 -25.36 20.91 -5.67
CA GLU A 146 -25.22 21.01 -4.23
C GLU A 146 -24.30 22.17 -3.84
N LYS A 147 -23.19 22.34 -4.58
CA LYS A 147 -22.30 23.49 -4.45
C LYS A 147 -23.04 24.81 -4.67
N GLU A 148 -23.80 24.95 -5.75
CA GLU A 148 -24.55 26.18 -6.04
C GLU A 148 -25.58 26.51 -4.95
N LYS A 149 -26.26 25.47 -4.42
CA LYS A 149 -27.20 25.62 -3.31
C LYS A 149 -26.49 26.06 -2.02
N LEU A 150 -25.35 25.47 -1.71
CA LEU A 150 -24.54 25.82 -0.54
C LEU A 150 -23.96 27.24 -0.65
N GLU A 151 -23.46 27.62 -1.83
CA GLU A 151 -22.96 28.98 -2.10
C GLU A 151 -24.08 30.02 -1.93
N SER A 152 -25.30 29.74 -2.43
CA SER A 152 -26.46 30.63 -2.26
C SER A 152 -26.86 30.75 -0.78
N SER A 153 -26.94 29.63 -0.07
CA SER A 153 -27.23 29.60 1.37
C SER A 153 -26.18 30.36 2.18
N LEU A 154 -24.90 30.22 1.84
CA LEU A 154 -23.80 30.90 2.52
C LEU A 154 -23.83 32.40 2.25
N TYR A 155 -24.13 32.82 1.02
CA TYR A 155 -24.32 34.22 0.65
C TYR A 155 -25.46 34.86 1.44
N GLU A 156 -26.61 34.19 1.53
CA GLU A 156 -27.77 34.68 2.30
C GLU A 156 -27.42 34.84 3.79
N MET A 157 -26.72 33.87 4.38
CA MET A 157 -26.26 33.97 5.77
C MET A 157 -25.37 35.19 5.97
N ILE A 158 -24.33 35.37 5.14
CA ILE A 158 -23.39 36.50 5.24
C ILE A 158 -24.12 37.83 5.03
N SER A 159 -25.04 37.90 4.07
CA SER A 159 -25.83 39.12 3.77
C SER A 159 -26.77 39.51 4.91
N SER A 160 -27.22 38.55 5.71
CA SER A 160 -28.12 38.78 6.85
C SER A 160 -27.41 39.16 8.15
N LEU A 161 -26.07 39.09 8.19
CA LEU A 161 -25.31 39.44 9.39
C LEU A 161 -25.41 40.94 9.69
N GLN A 162 -25.60 41.27 10.97
CA GLN A 162 -25.40 42.63 11.45
C GLN A 162 -23.94 42.80 11.85
N PHE A 163 -23.36 43.94 11.51
CA PHE A 163 -21.94 44.22 11.74
C PHE A 163 -21.71 45.69 12.06
N ASP A 164 -20.61 45.96 12.75
CA ASP A 164 -20.11 47.29 13.04
C ASP A 164 -19.24 47.84 11.90
N GLU A 165 -18.86 49.12 11.97
CA GLU A 165 -18.04 49.76 10.94
C GLU A 165 -16.65 49.12 10.78
N GLU A 166 -16.11 48.49 11.83
CA GLU A 166 -14.80 47.82 11.80
C GLU A 166 -14.80 46.58 10.89
N ASN A 167 -15.93 45.86 10.82
CA ASN A 167 -16.08 44.65 10.02
C ASN A 167 -16.70 44.88 8.63
N ALA A 168 -17.06 46.12 8.29
CA ALA A 168 -17.77 46.45 7.05
C ALA A 168 -16.96 46.13 5.77
N GLU A 169 -15.65 46.40 5.77
CA GLU A 169 -14.79 46.08 4.62
C GLU A 169 -14.64 44.57 4.41
N TRP A 170 -14.53 43.80 5.49
CA TRP A 170 -14.41 42.35 5.41
C TRP A 170 -15.68 41.70 4.85
N ILE A 171 -16.86 42.13 5.31
CA ILE A 171 -18.15 41.58 4.84
C ILE A 171 -18.37 41.91 3.37
N LYS A 172 -18.02 43.12 2.95
CA LYS A 172 -18.07 43.49 1.53
C LYS A 172 -17.16 42.59 0.68
N GLY A 173 -15.92 42.37 1.12
CA GLY A 173 -15.00 41.46 0.44
C GLY A 173 -15.48 40.00 0.44
N ALA A 174 -16.10 39.53 1.53
CA ALA A 174 -16.66 38.18 1.62
C ALA A 174 -17.83 37.98 0.65
N LEU A 175 -18.71 38.98 0.49
CA LEU A 175 -19.83 38.92 -0.47
C LEU A 175 -19.36 38.99 -1.92
N GLU A 176 -18.28 39.74 -2.21
CA GLU A 176 -17.68 39.82 -3.54
C GLU A 176 -17.14 38.46 -4.04
N VAL A 177 -16.71 37.56 -3.15
CA VAL A 177 -16.26 36.20 -3.52
C VAL A 177 -17.38 35.36 -4.15
N PHE A 178 -18.63 35.62 -3.77
CA PHE A 178 -19.80 34.93 -4.32
C PHE A 178 -20.38 35.62 -5.55
N ASN A 179 -19.92 36.84 -5.83
CA ASN A 179 -20.34 37.61 -6.98
C ASN A 179 -19.59 37.10 -8.21
N ARG A 180 -20.11 36.03 -8.82
CA ARG A 180 -19.63 35.53 -10.10
C ARG A 180 -20.05 36.49 -11.20
N GLU A 181 -19.28 37.55 -11.43
CA GLU A 181 -19.25 38.18 -12.74
C GLU A 181 -18.90 37.09 -13.76
N LYS A 182 -19.81 36.87 -14.72
CA LYS A 182 -19.58 36.02 -15.88
C LYS A 182 -18.61 36.67 -16.86
#